data_AF-A0A2V9LD30-F1
#
_entry.id   AF-A0A2V9LD30-F1
#
_cell.length_a   1.000
_cell.length_b   1.000
_cell.length_c   1.000
_cell.angle_alpha   90.00
_cell.angle_beta   90.00
_cell.angle_gamma   90.00
#
_symmetry.space_group_name_H-M   'P 1'
#
loop_
_entity.id
_entity.type
_entity.pdbx_description
1 polymer ?
#
loop_
_entity_poly.entity_id
_entity_poly.type
_entity_poly.pdbx_seq_one_letter_code
_entity_poly.pdbx_strand_id
1 'polypeptide(L)'
;MDGRIQTVLRALAENGQNGRTALSVAELARSVNLSASRLLHLFKQELGVSLGQYWRSLRLERARSELGSSVLSVKQVMYDVGFADETHFIRVFKKRFGLTPGKYRLTSNSDSILQVNPTRDAVGSNKSR
;
A
#
# COMPACT_ATOMS: atom_id res chain seq x y z
N MET A 1 16.72 -13.44 -15.35
CA MET A 1 16.15 -13.17 -14.01
C MET A 1 16.37 -14.39 -13.14
N ASP A 2 17.04 -14.25 -12.00
CA ASP A 2 17.33 -15.36 -11.07
C ASP A 2 16.03 -16.01 -10.55
N GLY A 3 15.95 -17.34 -10.59
CA GLY A 3 14.75 -18.09 -10.17
C GLY A 3 14.38 -17.89 -8.70
N ARG A 4 15.35 -17.63 -7.81
CA ARG A 4 15.09 -17.30 -6.40
C ARG A 4 14.39 -15.95 -6.26
N ILE A 5 14.77 -14.98 -7.09
CA ILE A 5 14.09 -13.67 -7.11
C ILE A 5 12.67 -13.81 -7.63
N GLN A 6 12.42 -14.68 -8.62
CA GLN A 6 11.05 -14.97 -9.06
C GLN A 6 10.20 -15.58 -7.95
N THR A 7 10.74 -16.54 -7.19
CA THR A 7 10.05 -17.13 -6.03
C THR A 7 9.73 -16.07 -4.96
N VAL A 8 10.68 -15.19 -4.66
CA VAL A 8 10.47 -14.10 -3.70
C VAL A 8 9.40 -13.13 -4.20
N LEU A 9 9.41 -12.76 -5.48
CA LEU A 9 8.38 -11.90 -6.06
C LEU A 9 6.99 -12.52 -5.99
N ARG A 10 6.87 -13.83 -6.25
CA ARG A 10 5.61 -14.55 -6.09
C ARG A 10 5.12 -14.51 -4.64
N ALA A 11 5.99 -14.82 -3.69
CA ALA A 11 5.64 -14.78 -2.27
C ALA A 11 5.19 -13.37 -1.83
N LEU A 12 5.87 -12.32 -2.31
CA LEU A 12 5.45 -10.94 -2.06
C LEU A 12 4.08 -10.64 -2.71
N ALA A 13 3.85 -11.05 -3.96
CA ALA A 13 2.58 -10.82 -4.63
C ALA A 13 1.40 -11.47 -3.88
N GLU A 14 1.54 -12.71 -3.43
CA GLU A 14 0.53 -13.45 -2.67
C GLU A 14 0.23 -12.79 -1.31
N ASN A 15 1.27 -12.37 -0.59
CA ASN A 15 1.11 -11.79 0.75
C ASN A 15 0.69 -10.31 0.72
N GLY A 16 1.03 -9.58 -0.35
CA GLY A 16 0.61 -8.19 -0.53
C GLY A 16 -0.91 -8.04 -0.61
N GLN A 17 -1.60 -9.08 -1.10
CA GLN A 17 -3.05 -9.14 -1.18
C GLN A 17 -3.72 -9.47 0.17
N ASN A 18 -3.02 -10.15 1.09
CA ASN A 18 -3.65 -10.69 2.32
C ASN A 18 -3.58 -9.81 3.56
N GLY A 19 -2.82 -8.71 3.56
CA GLY A 19 -2.91 -7.67 4.61
C GLY A 19 -2.27 -8.05 5.95
N ARG A 20 -1.71 -7.04 6.62
CA ARG A 20 -0.97 -7.03 7.91
C ARG A 20 0.26 -7.94 8.05
N THR A 21 0.26 -9.18 7.57
CA THR A 21 1.37 -10.12 7.79
C THR A 21 2.48 -9.88 6.77
N ALA A 22 3.43 -9.01 7.11
CA ALA A 22 4.63 -8.83 6.31
C ALA A 22 5.53 -10.04 6.48
N LEU A 23 5.80 -10.78 5.40
CA LEU A 23 6.92 -11.72 5.40
C LEU A 23 8.19 -10.93 5.68
N SER A 24 8.88 -11.29 6.76
CA SER A 24 10.16 -10.69 7.10
C SER A 24 11.19 -11.03 6.02
N VAL A 25 12.20 -10.16 5.87
CA VAL A 25 13.34 -10.43 4.96
C VAL A 25 14.00 -11.77 5.31
N ALA A 26 14.03 -12.13 6.59
CA ALA A 26 14.60 -13.39 7.05
C ALA A 26 13.79 -14.61 6.60
N GLU A 27 12.46 -14.54 6.59
CA GLU A 27 11.60 -15.62 6.08
C GLU A 27 11.75 -15.78 4.57
N LEU A 28 11.74 -14.67 3.83
CA LEU A 28 11.95 -14.68 2.38
C LEU A 28 13.34 -15.21 2.00
N ALA A 29 14.37 -14.89 2.78
CA ALA A 29 15.72 -15.39 2.52
C ALA A 29 15.82 -16.89 2.80
N ARG A 30 15.22 -17.36 3.91
CA ARG A 30 15.15 -18.79 4.25
C ARG A 30 14.40 -19.60 3.18
N SER A 31 13.30 -19.09 2.62
CA SER A 31 12.53 -19.82 1.60
C SER A 31 13.29 -20.07 0.29
N VAL A 32 14.39 -19.33 0.05
CA VAL A 32 15.25 -19.49 -1.13
C VAL A 32 16.69 -19.87 -0.79
N ASN A 33 16.93 -20.36 0.43
CA ASN A 33 18.25 -20.78 0.92
C ASN A 33 19.34 -19.70 0.79
N LEU A 34 18.99 -18.45 1.10
CA LEU A 34 19.92 -17.32 1.12
C LEU A 34 20.02 -16.70 2.52
N SER A 35 21.14 -16.02 2.77
CA SER A 35 21.19 -15.04 3.86
C SER A 35 20.36 -13.80 3.49
N ALA A 36 19.84 -13.11 4.50
CA ALA A 36 19.08 -11.87 4.29
C ALA A 36 19.87 -10.82 3.49
N SER A 37 21.16 -10.66 3.80
CA SER A 37 22.06 -9.75 3.07
C SER A 37 22.20 -10.14 1.60
N ARG A 38 22.40 -11.43 1.31
CA ARG A 38 22.54 -11.92 -0.07
C ARG A 38 21.24 -11.74 -0.85
N LEU A 39 20.09 -12.01 -0.23
CA LEU A 39 18.79 -11.77 -0.84
C LEU A 39 18.61 -10.29 -1.19
N LEU A 40 18.85 -9.36 -0.26
CA LEU A 40 18.68 -7.93 -0.49
C LEU A 40 19.58 -7.42 -1.61
N HIS A 41 20.84 -7.89 -1.65
CA HIS A 41 21.79 -7.53 -2.68
C HIS A 41 21.33 -8.04 -4.06
N LEU A 42 21.00 -9.33 -4.16
CA LEU A 42 20.56 -9.94 -5.42
C LEU A 42 19.25 -9.32 -5.93
N PHE A 43 18.29 -9.08 -5.03
CA PHE A 43 17.02 -8.43 -5.38
C PHE A 43 17.25 -7.03 -5.96
N LYS A 44 18.12 -6.23 -5.33
CA LYS A 44 18.45 -4.88 -5.82
C LYS A 44 19.21 -4.93 -7.14
N GLN A 45 20.12 -5.89 -7.34
CA GLN A 45 20.83 -6.07 -8.61
C GLN A 45 19.85 -6.40 -9.75
N GLU A 46 18.90 -7.30 -9.52
CA GLU A 46 17.98 -7.78 -10.56
C GLU A 46 16.86 -6.77 -10.87
N LEU A 47 16.36 -6.03 -9.86
CA LEU A 47 15.17 -5.17 -10.01
C LEU A 47 15.48 -3.67 -9.96
N GLY A 48 16.73 -3.28 -9.67
CA GLY A 48 17.15 -1.89 -9.52
C GLY A 48 16.60 -1.16 -8.29
N VAL A 49 15.71 -1.80 -7.53
CA VAL A 49 15.06 -1.24 -6.33
C VAL A 49 15.25 -2.14 -5.12
N SER A 50 15.24 -1.57 -3.91
CA SER A 50 15.34 -2.40 -2.71
C SER A 50 14.05 -3.19 -2.46
N LEU A 51 14.17 -4.35 -1.82
CA LEU A 51 13.02 -5.18 -1.42
C LEU A 51 11.98 -4.38 -0.64
N GLY A 52 12.42 -3.54 0.30
CA GLY A 52 11.52 -2.68 1.09
C GLY A 52 10.83 -1.59 0.26
N GLN A 53 11.48 -1.04 -0.77
CA GLN A 53 10.84 -0.12 -1.71
C GLN A 53 9.78 -0.83 -2.54
N TYR A 54 10.11 -2.01 -3.06
CA TYR A 54 9.17 -2.82 -3.84
C TYR A 54 7.94 -3.21 -3.02
N TRP A 55 8.16 -3.68 -1.78
CA TRP A 55 7.07 -4.02 -0.86
C TRP A 55 6.17 -2.83 -0.53
N ARG A 56 6.76 -1.66 -0.28
CA ARG A 56 6.02 -0.42 -0.06
C ARG A 56 5.18 -0.05 -1.29
N SER A 57 5.73 -0.24 -2.49
CA SER A 57 5.00 -0.02 -3.74
C SER A 57 3.81 -0.98 -3.85
N LEU A 58 3.95 -2.27 -3.55
CA LEU A 58 2.81 -3.19 -3.56
C LEU A 58 1.69 -2.74 -2.60
N ARG A 59 2.05 -2.34 -1.37
CA ARG A 59 1.08 -1.83 -0.38
C ARG A 59 0.38 -0.55 -0.84
N LEU A 60 1.12 0.37 -1.46
CA LEU A 60 0.56 1.60 -2.00
C LEU A 60 -0.38 1.34 -3.18
N GLU A 61 -0.07 0.34 -4.00
CA GLU A 61 -0.92 -0.06 -5.12
C GLU A 61 -2.27 -0.61 -4.63
N ARG A 62 -2.22 -1.46 -3.60
CA ARG A 62 -3.42 -1.94 -2.93
C ARG A 62 -4.23 -0.80 -2.31
N ALA A 63 -3.56 0.12 -1.61
CA ALA A 63 -4.23 1.28 -1.01
C ALA A 63 -4.95 2.12 -2.07
N ARG A 64 -4.34 2.29 -3.25
CA ARG A 64 -4.96 2.96 -4.39
C ARG A 64 -6.24 2.26 -4.84
N SER A 65 -6.19 0.93 -4.98
CA SER A 65 -7.36 0.12 -5.33
C SER A 65 -8.48 0.26 -4.29
N GLU A 66 -8.18 0.08 -3.00
CA GLU A 66 -9.17 0.16 -1.93
C GLU A 66 -9.77 1.57 -1.77
N LEU A 67 -8.99 2.63 -2.02
CA LEU A 67 -9.51 4.00 -1.98
C LEU A 67 -10.55 4.29 -3.07
N GLY A 68 -10.41 3.65 -4.24
CA GLY A 68 -11.33 3.80 -5.37
C GLY A 68 -12.49 2.80 -5.37
N SER A 69 -12.34 1.64 -4.72
CA SER A 69 -13.33 0.56 -4.77
C SER A 69 -14.11 0.33 -3.47
N SER A 70 -13.73 0.96 -2.36
CA SER A 70 -14.35 0.73 -1.04
C SER A 70 -14.81 2.01 -0.36
N VAL A 71 -15.72 1.85 0.61
CA VAL A 71 -16.20 2.92 1.50
C VAL A 71 -15.31 3.14 2.73
N LEU A 72 -14.24 2.36 2.91
CA LEU A 72 -13.35 2.43 4.08
C LEU A 72 -12.71 3.80 4.20
N SER A 73 -12.63 4.39 5.38
CA SER A 73 -11.90 5.66 5.57
C SER A 73 -10.43 5.53 5.14
N VAL A 74 -9.80 6.65 4.77
CA VAL A 74 -8.36 6.70 4.46
C VAL A 74 -7.51 6.06 5.57
N LYS A 75 -7.92 6.27 6.83
CA LYS A 75 -7.25 5.71 8.01
C LYS A 75 -7.41 4.19 8.11
N GLN A 76 -8.59 3.65 7.80
CA GLN A 76 -8.80 2.20 7.75
C GLN A 76 -7.93 1.56 6.65
N VAL A 77 -7.98 2.11 5.43
CA VAL A 77 -7.16 1.64 4.30
C VAL A 77 -5.66 1.65 4.67
N MET A 78 -5.18 2.73 5.29
CA MET A 78 -3.80 2.84 5.75
C MET A 78 -3.42 1.67 6.68
N TYR A 79 -4.24 1.37 7.69
CA TYR A 79 -3.96 0.27 8.61
C TYR A 79 -4.04 -1.10 7.93
N ASP A 80 -5.00 -1.30 7.02
CA ASP A 80 -5.21 -2.58 6.34
C ASP A 80 -4.08 -2.90 5.37
N VAL A 81 -3.54 -1.89 4.69
CA VAL A 81 -2.32 -2.03 3.86
C VAL A 81 -1.01 -2.00 4.66
N GLY A 82 -1.10 -1.96 5.99
CA GLY A 82 0.04 -2.18 6.90
C GLY A 82 0.90 -0.94 7.15
N PHE A 83 0.35 0.26 7.07
CA PHE A 83 0.97 1.49 7.54
C PHE A 83 0.46 1.85 8.94
N ALA A 84 1.39 2.19 9.84
CA ALA A 84 1.05 2.59 11.21
C ALA A 84 1.00 4.12 11.40
N ASP A 85 1.65 4.87 10.49
CA ASP A 85 1.78 6.31 10.57
C ASP A 85 1.13 7.00 9.37
N GLU A 86 0.18 7.88 9.66
CA GLU A 86 -0.65 8.60 8.69
C GLU A 86 0.15 9.63 7.89
N THR A 87 1.01 10.39 8.57
CA THR A 87 1.85 11.41 7.93
C THR A 87 2.78 10.76 6.90
N HIS A 88 3.43 9.66 7.26
CA HIS A 88 4.27 8.87 6.38
C HIS A 88 3.46 8.31 5.21
N PHE A 89 2.31 7.68 5.48
CA PHE A 89 1.44 7.12 4.44
C PHE A 89 1.03 8.18 3.41
N ILE A 90 0.48 9.31 3.86
CA ILE A 90 0.06 10.41 2.96
C ILE A 90 1.25 10.91 2.14
N ARG A 91 2.42 11.10 2.77
CA ARG A 91 3.63 11.58 2.09
C ARG A 91 4.08 10.61 0.99
N VAL A 92 4.17 9.31 1.28
CA VAL A 92 4.65 8.34 0.28
C VAL A 92 3.59 8.02 -0.78
N PHE A 93 2.31 8.06 -0.42
CA PHE A 93 1.20 7.92 -1.37
C PHE A 93 1.19 9.08 -2.36
N LYS A 94 1.23 10.33 -1.86
CA LYS A 94 1.31 11.53 -2.70
C LYS A 94 2.56 11.54 -3.57
N LYS A 95 3.71 11.15 -3.02
CA LYS A 95 4.95 11.04 -3.80
C LYS A 95 4.80 10.08 -4.99
N ARG A 96 4.01 9.01 -4.84
CA ARG A 96 3.85 7.99 -5.88
C ARG A 96 2.74 8.29 -6.88
N PHE A 97 1.60 8.82 -6.42
CA PHE A 97 0.39 8.99 -7.24
C PHE A 97 0.02 10.46 -7.50
N GLY A 98 0.83 11.42 -7.04
CA GLY A 98 0.62 12.86 -7.24
C GLY A 98 -0.45 13.50 -6.35
N LEU A 99 -1.42 12.72 -5.86
CA LEU A 99 -2.53 13.18 -5.02
C LEU A 99 -2.44 12.61 -3.60
N THR A 100 -3.00 13.32 -2.63
CA THR A 100 -3.20 12.74 -1.29
C THR A 100 -4.28 11.66 -1.35
N PRO A 101 -4.27 10.65 -0.45
CA PRO A 101 -5.28 9.59 -0.42
C PRO A 101 -6.72 10.11 -0.44
N GLY A 102 -7.02 11.15 0.36
CA GLY A 102 -8.35 11.76 0.40
C GLY A 102 -8.75 12.44 -0.90
N LYS A 103 -7.81 13.18 -1.54
CA LYS A 103 -8.07 13.78 -2.86
C LYS A 103 -8.24 12.72 -3.94
N TYR A 104 -7.45 11.66 -3.89
CA TYR A 104 -7.54 10.54 -4.82
C TYR A 104 -8.92 9.87 -4.78
N ARG A 105 -9.50 9.69 -3.59
CA ARG A 105 -10.87 9.16 -3.44
C ARG A 105 -11.90 10.05 -4.12
N LEU A 106 -11.84 11.36 -3.88
CA LEU A 106 -12.80 12.30 -4.47
C LEU A 106 -12.76 12.27 -6.00
N THR A 107 -11.56 12.14 -6.59
CA THR A 107 -11.41 12.06 -8.05
C THR A 107 -11.83 10.71 -8.63
N SER A 108 -11.61 9.60 -7.91
CA SER A 108 -12.00 8.26 -8.38
C SER A 108 -13.51 8.05 -8.27
N ASN A 109 -14.18 8.73 -7.34
CA ASN A 109 -15.64 8.75 -7.28
C ASN A 109 -16.28 9.64 -8.36
N SER A 110 -15.51 10.50 -9.04
CA SER A 110 -16.04 11.37 -10.10
C SER A 110 -16.44 10.62 -11.37
N ASP A 111 -15.86 9.44 -11.63
CA ASP A 111 -16.32 8.55 -12.71
C ASP A 111 -17.67 7.88 -12.39
N SER A 112 -18.14 7.95 -11.14
CA SER A 112 -19.42 7.39 -10.67
C SER A 112 -20.57 8.42 -10.66
N ILE A 113 -20.32 9.69 -11.04
CA ILE A 113 -21.28 10.82 -10.87
C ILE A 113 -22.47 10.78 -11.86
N LEU A 114 -22.60 9.76 -12.72
CA LEU A 114 -23.86 9.53 -13.43
C LEU A 114 -24.94 8.80 -12.62
N GLN A 115 -24.75 8.55 -11.31
CA GLN A 115 -25.84 8.11 -10.43
C GLN A 115 -25.99 9.00 -9.18
N VAL A 116 -27.18 9.56 -9.06
CA VAL A 116 -27.61 10.63 -8.16
C VAL A 116 -27.93 10.08 -6.76
N ASN A 117 -27.38 10.66 -5.67
CA ASN A 117 -28.17 11.39 -4.66
C ASN A 117 -27.33 11.94 -3.47
N PRO A 118 -27.77 13.07 -2.88
CA PRO A 118 -27.02 13.85 -1.91
C PRO A 118 -27.27 13.39 -0.46
N THR A 119 -26.39 13.89 0.43
CA THR A 119 -26.52 14.00 1.89
C THR A 119 -25.99 12.81 2.70
N ARG A 120 -24.95 13.07 3.50
CA ARG A 120 -24.99 13.09 4.98
C ARG A 120 -23.55 13.20 5.51
N ASP A 121 -23.21 14.39 6.02
CA ASP A 121 -22.33 14.56 7.19
C ASP A 121 -22.52 15.99 7.72
N ALA A 122 -23.67 16.19 8.36
CA ALA A 122 -23.86 17.21 9.38
C ALA A 122 -24.03 16.47 10.71
N VAL A 123 -22.97 16.43 11.52
CA VAL A 123 -22.90 16.49 13.01
C VAL A 123 -21.39 16.62 13.26
N GLY A 124 -20.82 17.72 13.73
CA GLY A 124 -21.28 18.56 14.83
C GLY A 124 -20.33 18.32 16.00
N SER A 125 -19.44 19.28 16.26
CA SER A 125 -18.92 19.57 17.61
C SER A 125 -18.28 20.94 17.61
N ASN A 126 -19.16 21.91 17.75
CA ASN A 126 -18.91 23.21 18.34
C ASN A 126 -18.42 23.02 19.79
N LYS A 127 -17.35 23.72 20.19
CA LYS A 127 -17.22 24.19 21.57
C LYS A 127 -16.56 25.56 21.59
N SER A 128 -17.41 26.57 21.65
CA SER A 128 -17.11 27.88 22.23
C SER A 128 -16.88 27.75 23.74
N ARG A 129 -15.77 28.29 24.24
CA ARG A 129 -15.69 29.32 25.29
C ARG A 129 -14.23 29.67 25.53
#